data_AF-L7QQV6-F1
#
_entry.id   AF-L7QQV6-F1
#
_cell.length_a   1.000
_cell.length_b   1.000
_cell.length_c   1.000
_cell.angle_alpha   90.00
_cell.angle_beta   90.00
_cell.angle_gamma   90.00
#
_symmetry.space_group_name_H-M   'P 1'
#
loop_
_entity.id
_entity.type
_entity.pdbx_description
1 polymer ?
#
loop_
_entity_poly.entity_id
_entity_poly.type
_entity_poly.pdbx_seq_one_letter_code
_entity_poly.pdbx_strand_id
1 'polypeptide(L)'
;DKNQINEIINNLKKGPLDSNVEVVIGVPSIYIAYVKGIIPNNIGLAAQNCWKVPKGAFTGEISPAMIKEVGADWVILGHSERRTIFGEKDDLVGEKVQHAIEVGLKVIACIGETLEEREAGKTEEVVFRQMKALVPAIGNNWDKVVLA
;
A
#
# COMPACT_ATOMS: atom_id res chain seq x y z
N ASP A 1 10.04 -15.89 -6.10
CA ASP A 1 9.46 -17.17 -5.61
C ASP A 1 9.69 -17.31 -4.10
N LYS A 2 9.37 -18.46 -3.47
CA LYS A 2 9.59 -18.67 -2.03
C LYS A 2 11.07 -18.66 -1.63
N ASN A 3 12.00 -19.02 -2.52
CA ASN A 3 13.43 -19.02 -2.22
C ASN A 3 13.94 -17.59 -2.06
N GLN A 4 13.58 -16.70 -2.99
CA GLN A 4 13.90 -15.28 -2.91
C GLN A 4 13.26 -14.61 -1.69
N ILE A 5 12.01 -14.97 -1.37
CA ILE A 5 11.35 -14.48 -0.15
C ILE A 5 12.17 -14.86 1.09
N ASN A 6 12.59 -16.12 1.20
CA ASN A 6 13.39 -16.57 2.35
C ASN A 6 14.74 -15.85 2.41
N GLU A 7 15.39 -15.60 1.28
CA GLU A 7 16.64 -14.85 1.23
C GLU A 7 16.47 -13.42 1.78
N ILE A 8 15.44 -12.70 1.32
CA ILE A 8 15.13 -11.34 1.79
C ILE A 8 14.84 -11.34 3.30
N ILE A 9 13.97 -12.25 3.76
CA ILE A 9 13.60 -12.35 5.18
C ILE A 9 14.81 -12.74 6.04
N ASN A 10 15.67 -13.64 5.57
CA ASN A 10 16.89 -14.02 6.28
C ASN A 10 17.88 -12.85 6.35
N ASN A 11 17.98 -12.04 5.29
CA ASN A 11 18.80 -10.82 5.32
C ASN A 11 18.26 -9.82 6.35
N LEU A 12 16.95 -9.62 6.42
CA LEU A 12 16.31 -8.75 7.43
C LEU A 12 16.48 -9.25 8.87
N LYS A 13 16.77 -10.54 9.07
CA LYS A 13 17.04 -11.15 10.39
C LYS A 13 18.49 -11.03 10.86
N LYS A 14 19.45 -10.71 9.98
CA LYS A 14 20.90 -10.78 10.29
C LYS A 14 21.38 -9.77 11.33
N GLY A 15 20.70 -8.63 11.48
CA GLY A 15 21.07 -7.59 12.43
C GLY A 15 19.85 -7.06 13.18
N PRO A 16 20.04 -6.42 14.34
CA PRO A 16 18.96 -5.68 14.96
C PRO A 16 18.55 -4.55 14.01
N LEU A 17 17.26 -4.44 13.73
CA LEU A 17 16.71 -3.23 13.12
C LEU A 17 16.75 -2.11 14.16
N ASP A 18 16.97 -0.88 13.72
CA ASP A 18 16.88 0.29 14.60
C ASP A 18 15.46 0.37 15.17
N SER A 19 15.34 0.39 16.51
CA SER A 19 14.06 0.45 17.20
C SER A 19 13.29 1.75 16.95
N ASN A 20 13.96 2.79 16.41
CA ASN A 20 13.34 4.07 16.06
C ASN A 20 12.77 4.09 14.62
N VAL A 21 12.89 2.99 13.87
CA VAL A 21 12.45 2.90 12.47
C VAL A 21 11.37 1.83 12.32
N GLU A 22 10.21 2.21 11.77
CA GLU A 22 9.18 1.25 11.35
C GLU A 22 9.58 0.66 9.98
N VAL A 23 9.76 -0.65 9.91
CA VAL A 23 10.08 -1.36 8.66
C VAL A 23 8.83 -2.08 8.17
N VAL A 24 8.46 -1.87 6.91
CA VAL A 24 7.28 -2.49 6.27
C VAL A 24 7.67 -3.11 4.93
N ILE A 25 7.20 -4.33 4.65
CA ILE A 25 7.47 -5.01 3.36
C ILE A 25 6.18 -5.19 2.54
N GLY A 26 6.21 -4.73 1.29
CA GLY A 26 5.13 -4.94 0.32
C GLY A 26 5.24 -6.28 -0.38
N VAL A 27 4.27 -7.17 -0.18
CA VAL A 27 4.32 -8.56 -0.62
C VAL A 27 3.21 -8.85 -1.64
N PRO A 28 3.51 -9.55 -2.75
CA PRO A 28 2.48 -10.03 -3.66
C PRO A 28 1.42 -10.86 -2.93
N SER A 29 0.15 -10.63 -3.22
CA SER A 29 -0.99 -11.17 -2.44
C SER A 29 -0.92 -12.68 -2.20
N ILE A 30 -0.51 -13.43 -3.22
CA ILE A 30 -0.36 -14.90 -3.17
C ILE A 30 0.68 -15.40 -2.16
N TYR A 31 1.55 -14.52 -1.63
CA TYR A 31 2.60 -14.86 -0.69
C TYR A 31 2.42 -14.23 0.71
N ILE A 32 1.41 -13.38 0.92
CA ILE A 32 1.23 -12.67 2.21
C ILE A 32 1.14 -13.67 3.38
N ALA A 33 0.30 -14.71 3.27
CA ALA A 33 0.15 -15.72 4.32
C ALA A 33 1.46 -16.47 4.61
N TYR A 34 2.23 -16.78 3.56
CA TYR A 34 3.52 -17.44 3.70
C TYR A 34 4.53 -16.55 4.42
N VAL A 35 4.62 -15.29 4.01
CA VAL A 35 5.54 -14.31 4.62
C VAL A 35 5.15 -14.06 6.08
N LYS A 36 3.85 -13.94 6.39
CA LYS A 36 3.39 -13.74 7.77
C LYS A 36 3.87 -14.85 8.71
N GLY A 37 3.99 -16.09 8.22
CA GLY A 37 4.47 -17.22 9.01
C GLY A 37 5.98 -17.22 9.30
N ILE A 38 6.78 -16.40 8.60
CA ILE A 38 8.26 -16.42 8.71
C ILE A 38 8.88 -15.06 9.04
N ILE A 39 8.12 -13.97 8.88
CA ILE A 39 8.58 -12.60 9.11
C ILE A 39 8.77 -12.32 10.61
N PRO A 40 9.80 -11.56 11.01
CA PRO A 40 9.92 -11.04 12.38
C PRO A 40 8.71 -10.17 12.77
N ASN A 41 8.30 -10.24 14.05
CA ASN A 41 7.14 -9.51 14.55
C ASN A 41 7.30 -7.97 14.53
N ASN A 42 8.54 -7.48 14.47
CA ASN A 42 8.85 -6.05 14.42
C ASN A 42 8.89 -5.49 12.99
N ILE A 43 8.52 -6.28 11.97
CA ILE A 43 8.41 -5.84 10.58
C ILE A 43 6.95 -5.90 10.15
N GLY A 44 6.41 -4.77 9.69
CA GLY A 44 5.08 -4.66 9.13
C GLY A 44 4.96 -5.37 7.78
N LEU A 45 3.77 -5.87 7.48
CA LEU A 45 3.46 -6.55 6.23
C LEU A 45 2.38 -5.77 5.48
N ALA A 46 2.67 -5.42 4.22
CA ALA A 46 1.76 -4.69 3.35
C ALA A 46 1.32 -5.53 2.15
N ALA A 47 0.02 -5.49 1.84
CA ALA A 47 -0.45 -5.86 0.51
C ALA A 47 -0.09 -4.78 -0.52
N GLN A 48 0.08 -5.17 -1.78
CA GLN A 48 0.48 -4.23 -2.85
C GLN A 48 -0.71 -3.53 -3.54
N ASN A 49 -1.94 -3.95 -3.24
CA ASN A 49 -3.18 -3.33 -3.70
C ASN A 49 -4.36 -3.93 -2.92
N CYS A 50 -5.49 -3.22 -2.89
CA CYS A 50 -6.79 -3.78 -2.48
C CYS A 50 -7.94 -3.07 -3.21
N TRP A 51 -9.16 -3.56 -3.02
CA TRP A 51 -10.35 -2.98 -3.62
C TRP A 51 -11.14 -2.07 -2.69
N LYS A 52 -11.97 -1.22 -3.29
CA LYS A 52 -12.70 -0.14 -2.61
C LYS A 52 -13.97 -0.55 -1.86
N VAL A 53 -14.38 -1.81 -1.95
CA VAL A 53 -15.59 -2.30 -1.27
C VAL A 53 -15.36 -3.67 -0.62
N PRO A 54 -16.14 -4.03 0.43
CA PRO A 54 -15.88 -5.25 1.21
C PRO A 54 -16.04 -6.55 0.41
N LYS A 55 -17.03 -6.59 -0.51
CA LYS A 55 -17.41 -7.78 -1.29
C LYS A 55 -18.22 -7.38 -2.53
N GLY A 56 -18.27 -8.26 -3.52
CA GLY A 56 -19.09 -8.10 -4.72
C GLY A 56 -18.53 -8.88 -5.91
N ALA A 57 -19.06 -8.60 -7.10
CA ALA A 57 -18.61 -9.23 -8.34
C ALA A 57 -17.33 -8.56 -8.88
N PHE A 58 -16.21 -8.77 -8.17
CA PHE A 58 -14.89 -8.20 -8.49
C PHE A 58 -13.84 -9.32 -8.59
N THR A 59 -14.03 -10.24 -9.54
CA THR A 59 -13.14 -11.39 -9.73
C THR A 59 -11.68 -10.94 -9.88
N GLY A 60 -10.81 -11.49 -9.03
CA GLY A 60 -9.37 -11.21 -9.02
C GLY A 60 -8.93 -10.15 -8.00
N GLU A 61 -9.87 -9.37 -7.45
CA GLU A 61 -9.58 -8.39 -6.41
C GLU A 61 -9.61 -9.00 -5.00
N ILE A 62 -8.91 -8.35 -4.07
CA ILE A 62 -8.94 -8.68 -2.63
C ILE A 62 -9.41 -7.47 -1.82
N SER A 63 -10.16 -7.70 -0.75
CA SER A 63 -10.64 -6.63 0.12
C SER A 63 -9.66 -6.33 1.27
N PRO A 64 -9.72 -5.12 1.86
CA PRO A 64 -8.99 -4.80 3.09
C PRO A 64 -9.20 -5.82 4.22
N ALA A 65 -10.42 -6.37 4.34
CA ALA A 65 -10.74 -7.36 5.37
C ALA A 65 -9.96 -8.67 5.17
N MET A 66 -9.82 -9.14 3.92
CA MET A 66 -9.03 -10.33 3.61
C MET A 66 -7.54 -10.13 3.94
N ILE A 67 -7.01 -8.92 3.72
CA ILE A 67 -5.61 -8.58 4.04
C ILE A 67 -5.39 -8.66 5.57
N LYS A 68 -6.30 -8.07 6.35
CA LYS A 68 -6.26 -8.16 7.82
C LYS A 68 -6.40 -9.58 8.34
N GLU A 69 -7.30 -10.36 7.76
CA GLU A 69 -7.53 -11.75 8.16
C GLU A 69 -6.26 -12.60 8.03
N VAL A 70 -5.46 -12.36 7.00
CA VAL A 70 -4.17 -13.03 6.80
C VAL A 70 -3.05 -12.49 7.72
N GLY A 71 -3.32 -11.40 8.46
CA GLY A 71 -2.41 -10.82 9.46
C GLY A 71 -1.45 -9.75 8.92
N ALA A 72 -1.77 -9.16 7.78
CA ALA A 72 -1.11 -7.95 7.27
C ALA A 72 -1.87 -6.70 7.72
N ASP A 73 -1.13 -5.67 8.11
CA ASP A 73 -1.69 -4.45 8.73
C ASP A 73 -1.53 -3.21 7.85
N TRP A 74 -0.86 -3.35 6.70
CA TRP A 74 -0.61 -2.27 5.75
C TRP A 74 -1.13 -2.59 4.35
N VAL A 75 -1.34 -1.56 3.54
CA VAL A 75 -1.56 -1.68 2.10
C VAL A 75 -0.93 -0.50 1.35
N ILE A 76 -0.36 -0.77 0.18
CA ILE A 76 0.14 0.24 -0.76
C ILE A 76 -0.97 0.55 -1.75
N LEU A 77 -1.29 1.83 -1.92
CA LEU A 77 -2.36 2.29 -2.81
C LEU A 77 -1.91 3.49 -3.65
N GLY A 78 -2.36 3.52 -4.90
CA GLY A 78 -1.98 4.60 -5.83
C GLY A 78 -0.55 4.52 -6.33
N HIS A 79 0.11 3.35 -6.25
CA HIS A 79 1.45 3.17 -6.80
C HIS A 79 1.50 3.58 -8.28
N SER A 80 2.62 4.17 -8.73
CA SER A 80 2.75 4.74 -10.07
C SER A 80 2.38 3.72 -11.16
N GLU A 81 2.83 2.48 -11.06
CA GLU A 81 2.47 1.38 -11.97
C GLU A 81 0.95 1.16 -12.05
N ARG A 82 0.22 1.27 -10.92
CA ARG A 82 -1.24 1.12 -10.91
C ARG A 82 -1.94 2.29 -11.58
N ARG A 83 -1.39 3.50 -11.44
CA ARG A 83 -1.91 4.70 -12.09
C ARG A 83 -1.64 4.71 -13.59
N THR A 84 -0.41 4.44 -14.00
CA THR A 84 0.05 4.59 -15.39
C THR A 84 -0.24 3.38 -16.25
N ILE A 85 -0.01 2.16 -15.74
CA ILE A 85 -0.19 0.91 -16.50
C ILE A 85 -1.63 0.41 -16.37
N PHE A 86 -2.18 0.41 -15.15
CA PHE A 86 -3.53 -0.10 -14.89
C PHE A 86 -4.63 0.98 -14.91
N GLY A 87 -4.26 2.25 -15.06
CA GLY A 87 -5.21 3.35 -15.24
C GLY A 87 -6.03 3.72 -13.99
N GLU A 88 -5.52 3.43 -12.78
CA GLU A 88 -6.22 3.80 -11.54
C GLU A 88 -6.26 5.32 -11.35
N LYS A 89 -7.47 5.88 -11.39
CA LYS A 89 -7.73 7.31 -11.26
C LYS A 89 -7.69 7.78 -9.80
N ASP A 90 -7.48 9.07 -9.60
CA ASP A 90 -7.36 9.70 -8.28
C ASP A 90 -8.56 9.38 -7.37
N ASP A 91 -9.79 9.48 -7.88
CA ASP A 91 -11.00 9.17 -7.10
C ASP A 91 -11.05 7.70 -6.67
N LEU A 92 -10.66 6.77 -7.56
CA LEU A 92 -10.62 5.34 -7.24
C LEU A 92 -9.60 5.05 -6.14
N VAL A 93 -8.42 5.69 -6.21
CA VAL A 93 -7.41 5.57 -5.16
C VAL A 93 -7.97 6.13 -3.84
N GLY A 94 -8.63 7.30 -3.86
CA GLY A 94 -9.31 7.86 -2.69
C GLY A 94 -10.32 6.89 -2.06
N GLU A 95 -11.20 6.30 -2.85
CA GLU A 95 -12.18 5.30 -2.38
C GLU A 95 -11.50 4.07 -1.73
N LYS A 96 -10.40 3.57 -2.34
CA LYS A 96 -9.62 2.46 -1.78
C LYS A 96 -8.95 2.84 -0.46
N VAL A 97 -8.37 4.04 -0.38
CA VAL A 97 -7.71 4.55 0.83
C VAL A 97 -8.70 4.66 1.96
N GLN A 98 -9.86 5.28 1.71
CA GLN A 98 -10.93 5.40 2.69
C GLN A 98 -11.34 4.01 3.21
N HIS A 99 -11.63 3.07 2.32
CA HIS A 99 -12.08 1.74 2.73
C HIS A 99 -11.02 0.96 3.52
N ALA A 100 -9.74 1.08 3.15
CA ALA A 100 -8.64 0.45 3.87
C ALA A 100 -8.54 0.98 5.32
N ILE A 101 -8.63 2.31 5.49
CA ILE A 101 -8.59 2.96 6.80
C ILE A 101 -9.80 2.57 7.66
N GLU A 102 -11.00 2.50 7.08
CA GLU A 102 -12.24 2.10 7.78
C GLU A 102 -12.17 0.68 8.34
N VAL A 103 -11.48 -0.23 7.64
CA VAL A 103 -11.25 -1.61 8.09
C VAL A 103 -10.07 -1.70 9.08
N GLY A 104 -9.34 -0.60 9.27
CA GLY A 104 -8.24 -0.48 10.21
C GLY A 104 -6.91 -0.99 9.67
N LEU A 105 -6.69 -0.93 8.35
CA LEU A 105 -5.36 -1.00 7.78
C LEU A 105 -4.68 0.37 7.86
N LYS A 106 -3.36 0.37 8.00
CA LYS A 106 -2.52 1.52 7.67
C LYS A 106 -2.28 1.56 6.16
N VAL A 107 -2.05 2.75 5.61
CA VAL A 107 -1.95 2.96 4.17
C VAL A 107 -0.65 3.67 3.80
N ILE A 108 0.07 3.09 2.84
CA ILE A 108 1.13 3.79 2.10
C ILE A 108 0.45 4.35 0.84
N ALA A 109 0.13 5.65 0.87
CA ALA A 109 -0.58 6.33 -0.19
C ALA A 109 0.41 7.00 -1.14
N CYS A 110 0.56 6.43 -2.33
CA CYS A 110 1.52 6.90 -3.32
C CYS A 110 0.96 8.03 -4.19
N ILE A 111 1.78 9.07 -4.34
CA ILE A 111 1.58 10.22 -5.22
C ILE A 111 2.85 10.48 -6.03
N GLY A 112 2.72 11.24 -7.10
CA GLY A 112 3.84 11.56 -7.99
C GLY A 112 3.40 11.74 -9.43
N GLU A 113 4.20 12.51 -10.14
CA GLU A 113 4.05 12.80 -11.56
C GLU A 113 4.77 11.77 -12.44
N THR A 114 4.37 11.69 -13.71
CA THR A 114 5.17 10.97 -14.71
C THR A 114 6.39 11.79 -15.15
N LEU A 115 7.34 11.15 -15.85
CA LEU A 115 8.49 11.85 -16.39
C LEU A 115 8.07 13.00 -17.33
N GLU A 116 7.06 12.78 -18.17
CA GLU A 116 6.53 13.77 -19.11
C GLU A 116 5.86 14.94 -18.38
N GLU A 117 5.12 14.67 -17.31
CA GLU A 117 4.51 15.71 -16.47
C GLU A 117 5.59 16.54 -15.76
N ARG A 118 6.67 15.90 -15.30
CA ARG A 118 7.83 16.56 -14.69
C ARG A 118 8.55 17.48 -15.69
N GLU A 119 8.84 16.97 -16.89
CA GLU A 119 9.49 17.75 -17.97
C GLU A 119 8.62 18.91 -18.44
N ALA A 120 7.29 18.78 -18.34
CA ALA A 120 6.34 19.87 -18.59
C ALA A 120 6.16 20.84 -17.41
N GLY A 121 6.89 20.66 -16.29
CA GLY A 121 6.81 21.52 -15.11
C GLY A 121 5.52 21.38 -14.31
N LYS A 122 4.85 20.21 -14.38
CA LYS A 122 3.54 19.97 -13.76
C LYS A 122 3.59 19.18 -12.46
N THR A 123 4.77 18.95 -11.87
CA THR A 123 4.93 18.18 -10.63
C THR A 123 3.95 18.62 -9.54
N GLU A 124 3.91 19.91 -9.20
CA GLU A 124 3.01 20.44 -8.17
C GLU A 124 1.53 20.28 -8.51
N GLU A 125 1.15 20.53 -9.76
CA GLU A 125 -0.23 20.36 -10.24
C GLU A 125 -0.70 18.92 -10.03
N VAL A 126 0.15 17.94 -10.38
CA VAL A 126 -0.18 16.52 -10.30
C VAL A 126 -0.28 16.06 -8.85
N VAL A 127 0.71 16.36 -8.01
CA VAL A 127 0.67 15.94 -6.60
C VAL A 127 -0.47 16.62 -5.85
N PHE A 128 -0.80 17.89 -6.16
CA PHE A 128 -1.97 18.56 -5.55
C PHE A 128 -3.29 17.95 -6.02
N ARG A 129 -3.43 17.60 -7.30
CA ARG A 129 -4.62 16.91 -7.82
C ARG A 129 -4.82 15.56 -7.12
N GLN A 130 -3.77 14.77 -7.00
CA GLN A 130 -3.80 13.47 -6.32
C GLN A 130 -4.12 13.64 -4.82
N MET A 131 -3.48 14.60 -4.15
CA MET A 131 -3.75 14.91 -2.74
C MET A 131 -5.18 15.40 -2.50
N LYS A 132 -5.76 16.15 -3.43
CA LYS A 132 -7.14 16.63 -3.33
C LYS A 132 -8.16 15.48 -3.24
N ALA A 133 -7.88 14.34 -3.89
CA ALA A 133 -8.70 13.13 -3.75
C ALA A 133 -8.42 12.38 -2.44
N LEU A 134 -7.18 12.40 -1.95
CA LEU A 134 -6.77 11.68 -0.73
C LEU A 134 -7.20 12.37 0.57
N VAL A 135 -7.10 13.70 0.66
CA VAL A 135 -7.43 14.46 1.88
C VAL A 135 -8.82 14.12 2.45
N PRO A 136 -9.93 14.17 1.68
CA PRO A 136 -11.24 13.81 2.21
C PRO A 136 -11.37 12.32 2.55
N ALA A 137 -10.70 11.44 1.79
CA ALA A 137 -10.70 9.99 2.05
C ALA A 137 -9.99 9.63 3.36
N ILE A 138 -8.91 10.34 3.71
CA ILE A 138 -8.16 10.15 4.94
C ILE A 138 -8.87 10.78 6.14
N GLY A 139 -9.45 11.97 5.94
CA GLY A 139 -10.13 12.74 6.98
C GLY A 139 -9.18 13.05 8.13
N ASN A 140 -9.51 12.59 9.34
CA ASN A 140 -8.69 12.80 10.53
C ASN A 140 -7.71 11.65 10.83
N ASN A 141 -7.64 10.62 9.98
CA ASN A 141 -6.83 9.41 10.23
C ASN A 141 -5.41 9.50 9.67
N TRP A 142 -4.79 10.68 9.70
CA TRP A 142 -3.42 10.88 9.19
C TRP A 142 -2.37 10.08 9.97
N ASP A 143 -2.68 9.69 11.20
CA ASP A 143 -1.87 8.78 12.03
C ASP A 143 -1.72 7.37 11.44
N LYS A 144 -2.58 7.00 10.47
CA LYS A 144 -2.56 5.69 9.80
C LYS A 144 -2.00 5.75 8.37
N VAL A 145 -1.54 6.91 7.92
CA VAL A 145 -1.14 7.12 6.53
C VAL A 145 0.31 7.58 6.44
N VAL A 146 1.05 6.94 5.55
CA VAL A 146 2.34 7.42 5.05
C VAL A 146 2.16 7.84 3.61
N LEU A 147 2.50 9.08 3.29
CA LEU A 147 2.59 9.55 1.90
C LEU A 147 3.92 9.09 1.31
N ALA A 148 3.89 8.55 0.10
CA ALA A 148 5.05 8.05 -0.63
C ALA A 148 5.10 8.60 -2.05
#